data_AF-A0A2I2KVT5-F1
#
_entry.id   AF-A0A2I2KVT5-F1
#
_cell.length_a   1.000
_cell.length_b   1.000
_cell.length_c   1.000
_cell.angle_alpha   90.00
_cell.angle_beta   90.00
_cell.angle_gamma   90.00
#
_symmetry.space_group_name_H-M   'P 1'
#
loop_
_entity.id
_entity.type
_entity.pdbx_description
1 polymer ?
#
loop_
_entity_poly.entity_id
_entity_poly.type
_entity_poly.pdbx_seq_one_letter_code
_entity_poly.pdbx_strand_id
1 'polypeptide(L)'
;MADGGARVEAEVWRLPAAAVGAFLLGVPSPLAIGTVELAGGPTLGFLCESVAVDGAVDITEHGGWRAYLARDRPDPLAARVP
;
A
#
# COMPACT_ATOMS: atom_id res chain seq x y z
N MET A 1 -6.09 -2.66 19.32
CA MET A 1 -6.45 -2.68 17.88
C MET A 1 -7.80 -2.01 17.78
N ALA A 2 -7.93 -0.95 16.97
CA ALA A 2 -9.24 -0.36 16.73
C ALA A 2 -10.12 -1.39 16.03
N ASP A 3 -11.37 -1.48 16.44
CA ASP A 3 -12.34 -2.44 15.92
C ASP A 3 -12.60 -2.09 14.44
N GLY A 4 -12.16 -2.95 13.50
CA GLY A 4 -12.34 -2.72 12.05
C GLY A 4 -11.09 -2.61 11.16
N GLY A 5 -9.89 -2.97 11.63
CA GLY A 5 -8.67 -3.00 10.78
C GLY A 5 -8.17 -4.42 10.46
N ALA A 6 -7.46 -4.58 9.34
CA ALA A 6 -6.73 -5.81 9.00
C ALA A 6 -5.24 -5.53 8.75
N ARG A 7 -4.41 -6.58 8.74
CA ARG A 7 -3.01 -6.48 8.34
C ARG A 7 -2.92 -6.34 6.82
N VAL A 8 -2.09 -5.40 6.37
CA VAL A 8 -1.82 -5.15 4.96
C VAL A 8 -0.32 -5.39 4.70
N GLU A 9 -0.01 -6.16 3.66
CA GLU A 9 1.36 -6.41 3.22
C GLU A 9 2.03 -5.12 2.74
N ALA A 10 3.30 -4.94 3.12
CA ALA A 10 4.10 -3.77 2.78
C ALA A 10 5.55 -4.16 2.45
N GLU A 11 6.20 -3.36 1.61
CA GLU A 11 7.62 -3.50 1.29
C GLU A 11 8.43 -2.43 2.03
N VAL A 12 9.49 -2.83 2.73
CA VAL A 12 10.37 -1.90 3.46
C VAL A 12 11.62 -1.61 2.66
N TRP A 13 11.83 -0.34 2.34
CA TRP A 13 12.96 0.13 1.54
C TRP A 13 13.91 0.98 2.36
N ARG A 14 15.22 0.85 2.10
CA ARG A 14 16.25 1.75 2.63
C ARG A 14 16.54 2.83 1.60
N LEU A 15 16.35 4.09 1.99
CA LEU A 15 16.68 5.25 1.15
C LEU A 15 17.91 5.97 1.71
N PRO A 16 18.82 6.46 0.85
CA PRO A 16 19.87 7.38 1.30
C PRO A 16 19.24 8.63 1.90
N ALA A 17 19.73 9.07 3.06
CA ALA A 17 19.19 10.25 3.75
C ALA A 17 19.17 11.51 2.85
N ALA A 18 20.19 11.67 2.01
CA ALA A 18 20.29 12.79 1.07
C ALA A 18 19.19 12.79 -0.02
N ALA A 19 18.59 11.64 -0.33
CA ALA A 19 17.55 11.51 -1.35
C ALA A 19 16.13 11.68 -0.77
N VAL A 20 15.96 11.67 0.56
CA VAL A 20 14.64 11.69 1.21
C VAL A 20 13.85 12.95 0.84
N GLY A 21 14.48 14.13 0.79
CA GLY A 21 13.79 15.36 0.42
C GLY A 21 13.20 15.31 -0.98
N ALA A 22 13.99 14.85 -1.97
CA ALA A 22 13.52 14.71 -3.35
C ALA A 22 12.41 13.65 -3.47
N PHE A 23 12.52 12.54 -2.74
CA PHE A 23 11.48 11.52 -2.67
C PHE A 23 10.16 12.10 -2.11
N LEU A 24 10.22 12.84 -1.01
CA LEU A 24 9.04 13.46 -0.38
C LEU A 24 8.35 14.46 -1.32
N LEU A 25 9.12 15.26 -2.07
CA LEU A 25 8.57 16.19 -3.06
C LEU A 25 7.88 15.49 -4.24
N GLY A 26 8.19 14.22 -4.47
CA GLY A 26 7.57 13.40 -5.51
C GLY A 26 6.27 12.71 -5.10
N VAL A 27 5.84 12.84 -3.83
CA VAL A 27 4.60 12.22 -3.32
C VAL A 27 3.41 13.14 -3.63
N PRO A 28 2.52 12.79 -4.57
CA PRO A 28 1.39 13.65 -4.93
C PRO A 28 0.25 13.51 -3.92
N SER A 29 -0.55 14.56 -3.74
CA SER A 29 -1.85 14.44 -3.08
C SER A 29 -2.71 13.39 -3.82
N PRO A 30 -3.46 12.53 -3.11
CA PRO A 30 -3.78 12.57 -1.66
C PRO A 30 -2.82 11.76 -0.77
N LEU A 31 -1.64 11.38 -1.28
CA LEU A 31 -0.68 10.58 -0.51
C LEU A 31 0.17 11.45 0.41
N ALA A 32 0.53 10.89 1.55
CA ALA A 32 1.44 11.47 2.52
C ALA A 32 2.45 10.42 3.02
N ILE A 33 3.57 10.88 3.59
CA ILE A 33 4.49 10.03 4.35
C ILE A 33 4.34 10.33 5.82
N GLY A 34 4.05 9.30 6.61
CA GLY A 34 3.92 9.39 8.06
C GLY A 34 4.33 8.09 8.75
N THR A 35 4.11 8.01 10.05
CA THR A 35 4.45 6.81 10.83
C THR A 35 3.42 5.71 10.61
N VAL A 36 3.88 4.50 10.28
CA VAL A 36 3.09 3.27 10.19
C VAL A 36 3.62 2.23 11.17
N GLU A 37 2.72 1.37 11.67
CA GLU A 37 3.06 0.26 12.56
C GLU A 37 3.27 -1.01 11.75
N LEU A 38 4.49 -1.57 11.78
CA LEU A 38 4.79 -2.89 11.24
C LEU A 38 4.96 -3.90 12.37
N ALA A 39 4.93 -5.20 12.06
CA ALA A 39 5.19 -6.24 13.04
C ALA A 39 6.58 -6.12 13.71
N GLY A 40 7.55 -5.49 13.02
CA GLY A 40 8.89 -5.19 13.53
C GLY A 40 9.03 -3.85 14.26
N GLY A 41 7.95 -3.08 14.41
CA GLY A 41 7.94 -1.75 15.02
C GLY A 41 7.60 -0.62 14.05
N PRO A 42 7.52 0.63 14.56
CA PRO A 42 7.11 1.79 13.78
C PRO A 42 8.18 2.23 12.78
N THR A 43 7.75 2.71 11.61
CA THR A 43 8.64 3.29 10.59
C THR A 43 7.89 4.30 9.71
N LEU A 44 8.57 4.94 8.76
CA LEU A 44 7.93 5.81 7.78
C LEU A 44 7.27 4.98 6.67
N GLY A 45 6.03 5.30 6.34
CA GLY A 45 5.25 4.65 5.29
C GLY A 45 4.26 5.59 4.61
N PHE A 46 3.69 5.12 3.51
CA PHE A 46 2.63 5.84 2.80
C PHE A 46 1.33 5.81 3.58
N LEU A 47 0.69 6.96 3.63
CA LEU A 47 -0.65 7.20 4.15
C LEU A 47 -1.49 7.89 3.06
N CYS A 48 -2.80 7.92 3.27
CA CYS A 48 -3.73 8.64 2.41
C CYS A 48 -4.57 9.58 3.26
N GLU A 49 -4.82 10.79 2.76
CA GLU A 49 -5.76 11.73 3.37
C GLU A 49 -7.17 11.13 3.43
N SER A 50 -7.91 11.36 4.52
CA SER A 50 -9.22 10.76 4.75
C SER A 50 -10.28 11.17 3.71
N VAL A 51 -10.14 12.35 3.12
CA VAL A 51 -11.05 12.82 2.06
C VAL A 51 -11.00 11.95 0.81
N ALA A 52 -9.87 11.30 0.54
CA ALA A 52 -9.67 10.52 -0.68
C ALA A 52 -10.21 9.09 -0.59
N VAL A 53 -10.62 8.64 0.61
CA VAL A 53 -11.24 7.32 0.79
C VAL A 53 -12.76 7.37 0.75
N ASP A 54 -13.37 8.56 0.68
CA ASP A 54 -14.82 8.67 0.53
C ASP A 54 -15.28 8.13 -0.83
N GLY A 55 -16.18 7.15 -0.81
CA GLY A 55 -16.64 6.43 -2.01
C GLY A 55 -15.58 5.52 -2.67
N ALA A 56 -14.38 5.39 -2.08
CA ALA A 56 -13.37 4.47 -2.56
C ALA A 56 -13.74 3.02 -2.28
N VAL A 57 -13.25 2.11 -3.13
CA VAL A 57 -13.44 0.67 -2.92
C VAL A 57 -12.57 0.23 -1.75
N ASP A 58 -13.18 -0.40 -0.75
CA ASP A 58 -12.43 -1.07 0.31
C ASP A 58 -11.82 -2.37 -0.25
N ILE A 59 -10.49 -2.46 -0.16
CA ILE A 59 -9.71 -3.61 -0.66
C ILE A 59 -9.04 -4.38 0.49
N THR A 60 -9.40 -4.08 1.74
CA THR A 60 -8.77 -4.61 2.95
C THR A 60 -8.77 -6.14 2.98
N GLU A 61 -9.84 -6.78 2.49
CA GLU A 61 -9.97 -8.24 2.45
C GLU A 61 -8.92 -8.93 1.57
N HIS A 62 -8.34 -8.21 0.61
CA HIS A 62 -7.29 -8.76 -0.25
C HIS A 62 -5.91 -8.82 0.45
N GLY A 63 -5.76 -8.19 1.62
CA GLY A 63 -4.52 -8.20 2.40
C GLY A 63 -3.34 -7.44 1.77
N GLY A 64 -3.51 -6.84 0.58
CA GLY A 64 -2.46 -6.07 -0.08
C GLY A 64 -2.76 -5.73 -1.53
N TRP A 65 -2.06 -4.72 -2.04
CA TRP A 65 -2.27 -4.17 -3.39
C TRP A 65 -2.01 -5.21 -4.50
N ARG A 66 -0.96 -6.02 -4.36
CA ARG A 66 -0.60 -7.03 -5.36
C ARG A 66 -1.66 -8.12 -5.49
N ALA A 67 -2.28 -8.52 -4.37
CA ALA A 67 -3.35 -9.50 -4.35
C ALA A 67 -4.65 -8.93 -4.96
N TYR A 68 -5.00 -7.68 -4.62
CA TYR A 68 -6.10 -6.97 -5.25
C TYR A 68 -5.96 -6.92 -6.78
N LEU A 69 -4.78 -6.54 -7.30
CA LEU A 69 -4.53 -6.49 -8.75
C LEU A 69 -4.50 -7.88 -9.42
N ALA A 70 -4.24 -8.95 -8.68
CA ALA A 70 -4.18 -10.30 -9.23
C ALA A 70 -5.57 -10.94 -9.38
N ARG A 71 -6.60 -10.45 -8.67
CA ARG A 71 -7.94 -11.07 -8.65
C ARG A 71 -8.60 -11.18 -10.03
N ASP A 72 -8.32 -10.20 -10.90
CA ASP A 72 -8.92 -10.08 -12.23
C ASP A 72 -7.93 -10.45 -13.34
N ARG A 73 -6.67 -10.79 -12.99
CA ARG A 73 -5.72 -11.27 -13.99
C ARG A 73 -5.99 -12.75 -14.24
N PRO A 74 -6.33 -13.14 -15.49
CA PRO A 74 -6.42 -14.55 -15.83
C PRO A 74 -5.06 -15.21 -15.60
N ASP A 75 -5.05 -16.43 -15.07
CA ASP A 75 -3.84 -17.22 -14.97
C ASP A 75 -3.21 -17.33 -16.37
N PRO A 76 -1.99 -16.80 -16.59
CA PRO A 76 -1.33 -16.87 -17.89
C PRO A 76 -1.03 -18.32 -18.32
N LEU A 77 -1.08 -19.30 -17.40
CA LEU A 77 -1.00 -20.73 -17.74
C LEU A 77 -2.36 -21.32 -18.15
N ALA A 78 -3.47 -20.90 -17.54
CA ALA A 78 -4.81 -21.38 -17.93
C ALA A 78 -5.19 -20.97 -19.37
N ALA A 79 -4.68 -19.84 -19.87
CA ALA A 79 -4.88 -19.39 -21.24
C ALA A 79 -4.03 -20.13 -22.30
N ARG A 80 -3.17 -21.06 -21.89
CA ARG A 80 -2.19 -21.75 -22.77
C ARG A 80 -2.49 -23.24 -23.00
N VAL A 81 -3.60 -23.75 -22.46
CA VAL A 81 -4.04 -25.13 -22.70
C VAL A 81 -5.10 -25.12 -23.80
N PRO A 82 -4.83 -25.68 -25.00
CA PRO A 82 -5.87 -25.90 -26.01
C PRO A 82 -6.87 -26.99 -25.57
#